data_AF-A0A2E6VGS1-F1
#
_entry.id   AF-A0A2E6VGS1-F1
#
_cell.length_a   1.000
_cell.length_b   1.000
_cell.length_c   1.000
_cell.angle_alpha   90.00
_cell.angle_beta   90.00
_cell.angle_gamma   90.00
#
_symmetry.space_group_name_H-M   'P 1'
#
loop_
_entity.id
_entity.type
_entity.pdbx_description
1 polymer ?
#
loop_
_entity_poly.entity_id
_entity_poly.type
_entity_poly.pdbx_seq_one_letter_code
_entity_poly.pdbx_strand_id
1 'polypeptide(L)'
;MESHNNEEQKLLNAKKRLRRLKLFYIHLAGYLIVVALLVYNLYIVEGVYKNDIFSLNLSVLVLWTMAIIIHAWKVFKEKTVFRKSWEDKKIASYLERDETEKTKMWE
;
A
#
# COMPACT_ATOMS: atom_id res chain seq x y z
N MET A 1 -31.65 14.87 -0.62
CA MET A 1 -30.63 15.08 -1.67
C MET A 1 -29.19 14.91 -1.17
N GLU A 2 -28.91 15.03 0.14
CA GLU A 2 -27.55 14.84 0.69
C GLU A 2 -27.00 13.40 0.62
N SER A 3 -27.85 12.37 0.59
CA SER A 3 -27.41 10.96 0.59
C SER A 3 -26.66 10.57 -0.69
N HIS A 4 -27.19 10.92 -1.87
CA HIS A 4 -26.58 10.58 -3.16
C HIS A 4 -25.19 11.21 -3.35
N ASN A 5 -25.01 12.45 -2.91
CA ASN A 5 -23.73 13.16 -3.04
C ASN A 5 -22.62 12.54 -2.18
N ASN A 6 -23.00 11.96 -1.04
CA ASN A 6 -22.09 11.29 -0.12
C ASN A 6 -21.65 9.91 -0.63
N GLU A 7 -22.53 9.19 -1.35
CA GLU A 7 -22.19 7.91 -1.97
C GLU A 7 -21.26 8.06 -3.18
N GLU A 8 -21.48 9.06 -4.04
CA GLU A 8 -20.57 9.36 -5.15
C GLU A 8 -19.17 9.74 -4.67
N GLN A 9 -19.07 10.58 -3.62
CA GLN A 9 -17.77 10.94 -3.03
C GLN A 9 -17.04 9.71 -2.45
N LYS A 10 -17.76 8.80 -1.80
CA LYS A 10 -17.18 7.52 -1.30
C LYS A 10 -16.67 6.66 -2.44
N LEU A 11 -17.44 6.53 -3.53
CA LEU A 11 -17.02 5.79 -4.73
C LEU A 11 -15.80 6.41 -5.41
N LEU A 12 -15.74 7.74 -5.53
CA LEU A 12 -14.59 8.46 -6.09
C LEU A 12 -13.34 8.25 -5.23
N ASN A 13 -13.48 8.31 -3.91
CA ASN A 13 -12.38 8.06 -2.97
C ASN A 13 -11.89 6.60 -3.05
N ALA A 14 -12.81 5.63 -3.15
CA ALA A 14 -12.46 4.23 -3.36
C ALA A 14 -11.72 4.00 -4.69
N LYS A 15 -12.20 4.60 -5.79
CA LYS A 15 -11.53 4.54 -7.11
C LYS A 15 -10.12 5.14 -7.08
N LYS A 16 -9.94 6.31 -6.45
CA LYS A 16 -8.61 6.94 -6.28
C LYS A 16 -7.66 6.03 -5.50
N ARG A 17 -8.14 5.35 -4.45
CA ARG A 17 -7.35 4.39 -3.66
C ARG A 17 -6.94 3.16 -4.48
N LEU A 18 -7.86 2.57 -5.22
CA LEU A 18 -7.58 1.44 -6.11
C LEU A 18 -6.54 1.80 -7.17
N ARG A 19 -6.61 3.01 -7.73
CA ARG A 19 -5.62 3.50 -8.70
C ARG A 19 -4.21 3.58 -8.09
N ARG A 20 -4.07 4.13 -6.87
CA ARG A 20 -2.78 4.19 -6.17
C ARG A 20 -2.21 2.80 -5.88
N LEU A 21 -3.08 1.87 -5.46
CA LEU A 21 -2.68 0.51 -5.16
C LEU A 21 -2.24 -0.26 -6.42
N LYS A 22 -2.99 -0.12 -7.53
CA LYS A 22 -2.61 -0.70 -8.84
C LYS A 22 -1.26 -0.17 -9.30
N LEU A 23 -1.02 1.14 -9.18
CA LEU A 23 0.25 1.74 -9.56
C LEU A 23 1.41 1.17 -8.74
N PHE A 24 1.23 1.00 -7.42
CA PHE A 24 2.24 0.36 -6.56
C PHE A 24 2.53 -1.08 -6.99
N TYR A 25 1.51 -1.89 -7.26
CA TYR A 25 1.70 -3.28 -7.69
C TYR A 25 2.42 -3.39 -9.04
N ILE A 26 2.19 -2.48 -9.98
CA ILE A 26 2.93 -2.45 -11.26
C ILE A 26 4.41 -2.15 -11.00
N HIS A 27 4.73 -1.19 -10.13
CA HIS A 27 6.11 -0.89 -9.77
C HIS A 27 6.78 -2.06 -9.03
N LEU A 28 6.05 -2.72 -8.13
CA LEU A 28 6.54 -3.89 -7.41
C LEU A 28 6.80 -5.07 -8.36
N ALA A 29 5.91 -5.31 -9.32
CA ALA A 29 6.09 -6.35 -10.33
C ALA A 29 7.29 -6.05 -11.24
N GLY A 30 7.44 -4.80 -11.69
CA GLY A 30 8.63 -4.37 -12.44
C GLY A 30 9.92 -4.53 -11.65
N TYR A 31 9.91 -4.19 -10.36
CA TYR A 31 11.04 -4.40 -9.46
C TYR A 31 11.42 -5.88 -9.35
N LEU A 32 10.46 -6.79 -9.17
CA LEU A 32 10.74 -8.23 -9.11
C LEU A 32 11.38 -8.76 -10.41
N ILE A 33 10.94 -8.25 -11.57
CA ILE A 33 11.52 -8.60 -12.87
C ILE A 33 12.97 -8.11 -12.95
N VAL A 34 13.25 -6.86 -12.55
CA VAL A 34 14.60 -6.31 -12.55
C VAL A 34 15.51 -7.10 -11.60
N VAL A 35 15.04 -7.44 -10.40
CA VAL A 35 15.79 -8.28 -9.45
C VAL A 35 16.09 -9.65 -10.06
N ALA A 36 15.11 -10.29 -10.70
CA ALA A 36 15.32 -11.58 -11.37
C ALA A 36 16.37 -11.48 -12.48
N LEU A 37 16.33 -10.43 -13.30
CA LEU A 37 17.33 -10.18 -14.34
C LEU A 37 18.72 -9.90 -13.77
N LEU A 38 18.84 -9.14 -12.68
CA LEU A 38 20.13 -8.89 -12.02
C LEU A 38 20.71 -10.17 -11.43
N VAL A 39 19.90 -10.98 -10.75
CA VAL A 39 20.33 -12.30 -10.21
C VAL A 39 20.75 -13.23 -11.34
N TYR A 40 20.01 -13.26 -12.45
CA TYR A 40 20.37 -14.03 -13.63
C TYR A 40 21.69 -13.55 -14.26
N ASN A 41 21.90 -12.22 -14.33
CA ASN A 41 23.16 -11.65 -14.81
C ASN A 41 24.34 -12.07 -13.93
N LEU A 42 24.16 -12.08 -12.60
CA LEU A 42 25.18 -12.56 -11.65
C LEU A 42 25.50 -14.05 -11.80
N TYR A 43 24.52 -14.87 -12.22
CA TYR A 43 24.72 -16.29 -12.44
C TYR A 43 25.58 -16.58 -13.69
N ILE A 44 25.46 -15.75 -14.73
CA ILE A 44 26.13 -15.97 -16.03
C ILE A 44 27.46 -15.23 -16.14
N VAL A 45 27.67 -14.19 -15.32
CA VAL A 45 28.92 -13.42 -15.34
C VAL A 45 30.12 -14.29 -14.90
N GLU A 46 31.04 -14.45 -15.83
CA GLU A 46 32.34 -15.11 -15.66
C GLU A 46 33.46 -14.19 -16.18
N GLY A 47 34.60 -14.16 -15.50
CA GLY A 47 35.77 -13.36 -15.88
C GLY A 47 36.33 -12.46 -14.77
N VAL A 48 37.41 -11.74 -15.09
CA VAL A 48 38.22 -10.94 -14.13
C VAL A 48 37.40 -9.82 -13.45
N TYR A 49 36.39 -9.28 -14.13
CA TYR A 49 35.53 -8.20 -13.63
C TYR A 49 34.34 -8.68 -12.79
N LYS A 50 34.23 -9.99 -12.50
CA LYS A 50 33.10 -10.57 -11.76
C LYS A 50 32.88 -9.91 -10.40
N ASN A 51 33.95 -9.59 -9.68
CA ASN A 51 33.85 -8.98 -8.35
C ASN A 51 33.31 -7.55 -8.40
N ASP A 52 33.75 -6.75 -9.37
CA ASP A 52 33.28 -5.37 -9.54
C ASP A 52 31.81 -5.34 -9.97
N ILE A 53 31.45 -6.21 -10.91
CA ILE A 53 30.06 -6.38 -11.35
C ILE A 53 29.18 -6.84 -10.18
N PHE A 54 29.65 -7.78 -9.37
CA PHE A 54 28.93 -8.26 -8.19
C PHE A 54 28.68 -7.15 -7.18
N SER A 55 29.70 -6.33 -6.88
CA SER A 55 29.58 -5.21 -5.94
C SER A 55 28.60 -4.14 -6.44
N LEU A 56 28.67 -3.79 -7.73
CA LEU A 56 27.74 -2.84 -8.34
C LEU A 56 26.29 -3.36 -8.33
N ASN A 57 26.08 -4.63 -8.69
CA ASN A 57 24.75 -5.25 -8.66
C ASN A 57 24.18 -5.27 -7.24
N LEU A 58 24.98 -5.63 -6.23
CA LEU A 58 24.54 -5.59 -4.84
C LEU A 58 24.15 -4.18 -4.39
N SER A 59 24.97 -3.18 -4.72
CA SER A 59 24.67 -1.79 -4.36
C SER A 59 23.38 -1.30 -5.01
N VAL A 60 23.16 -1.62 -6.29
CA VAL A 60 21.91 -1.31 -7.00
C VAL A 60 20.73 -2.01 -6.31
N LEU A 61 20.86 -3.31 -6.01
CA LEU A 61 19.81 -4.09 -5.38
C LEU A 61 19.43 -3.53 -4.01
N VAL A 62 20.43 -3.16 -3.18
CA VAL A 62 20.20 -2.56 -1.85
C VAL A 62 19.50 -1.19 -1.96
N LEU A 63 19.97 -0.31 -2.84
CA LEU A 63 19.37 1.01 -3.03
C LEU A 63 17.92 0.91 -3.53
N TRP A 64 17.67 0.03 -4.50
CA TRP A 64 16.32 -0.19 -5.04
C TRP A 64 15.39 -0.87 -4.04
N THR A 65 15.90 -1.81 -3.23
CA THR A 65 15.14 -2.41 -2.13
C THR A 65 14.69 -1.35 -1.14
N MET A 66 15.60 -0.43 -0.76
CA MET A 66 15.30 0.66 0.16
C MET A 66 14.25 1.63 -0.41
N ALA A 67 14.35 1.98 -1.70
CA ALA A 67 13.38 2.82 -2.38
C ALA A 67 11.97 2.21 -2.39
N ILE A 68 11.86 0.89 -2.62
CA ILE A 68 10.59 0.16 -2.57
C ILE A 68 10.01 0.14 -1.15
N ILE A 69 10.84 -0.09 -0.12
CA ILE A 69 10.38 -0.08 1.28
C ILE A 69 9.80 1.28 1.64
N ILE A 70 10.46 2.38 1.27
CA ILE A 70 9.96 3.74 1.50
C ILE A 70 8.63 3.97 0.76
N HIS A 71 8.53 3.53 -0.49
CA HIS A 71 7.31 3.67 -1.28
C HIS A 71 6.15 2.85 -0.69
N ALA A 72 6.43 1.61 -0.29
CA ALA A 72 5.48 0.74 0.40
C ALA A 72 5.02 1.39 1.70
N TRP A 73 5.93 1.91 2.52
CA TRP A 73 5.58 2.64 3.74
C TRP A 73 4.62 3.79 3.45
N LYS A 74 4.88 4.60 2.42
CA LYS A 74 4.02 5.73 2.05
C LYS A 74 2.61 5.28 1.64
N VAL A 75 2.51 4.24 0.81
CA VAL A 75 1.24 3.68 0.34
C VAL A 75 0.45 3.01 1.47
N PHE A 76 1.12 2.24 2.33
CA PHE A 76 0.48 1.51 3.42
C PHE A 76 0.17 2.40 4.64
N LYS A 77 0.96 3.44 4.93
CA LYS A 77 0.65 4.43 5.98
C LYS A 77 -0.66 5.15 5.68
N GLU A 78 -0.90 5.53 4.42
CA GLU A 78 -2.20 6.05 3.98
C GLU A 78 -3.35 5.06 4.22
N LYS A 79 -3.08 3.75 4.10
CA LYS A 79 -4.08 2.70 4.31
C LYS A 79 -4.37 2.48 5.81
N THR A 80 -3.35 2.49 6.67
CA THR A 80 -3.49 2.17 8.10
C THR A 80 -4.06 3.33 8.91
N VAL A 81 -3.59 4.57 8.67
CA VAL A 81 -4.07 5.76 9.40
C VAL A 81 -5.56 6.03 9.12
N PHE A 82 -5.97 5.88 7.85
CA PHE A 82 -7.37 6.10 7.47
C PHE A 82 -8.30 4.94 7.80
N ARG A 83 -7.79 3.70 7.85
CA ARG A 83 -8.59 2.54 8.28
C ARG A 83 -8.93 2.62 9.76
N LYS A 84 -7.96 3.00 10.60
CA LYS A 84 -8.18 3.17 12.05
C LYS A 84 -9.26 4.22 12.32
N SER A 85 -9.18 5.40 11.70
CA SER A 85 -10.20 6.43 11.85
C SER A 85 -11.59 6.01 11.35
N TRP A 86 -11.69 5.24 10.24
CA TRP A 86 -12.98 4.77 9.74
C TRP A 86 -13.58 3.67 10.62
N GLU A 87 -12.77 2.71 11.09
CA GLU A 87 -13.18 1.69 12.06
C GLU A 87 -13.63 2.32 13.38
N ASP A 88 -12.82 3.21 13.95
CA ASP A 88 -13.13 3.90 15.21
C ASP A 88 -14.45 4.68 15.10
N LYS A 89 -14.68 5.38 13.97
CA LYS A 89 -15.92 6.12 13.74
C LYS A 89 -17.12 5.20 13.54
N LYS A 90 -16.92 4.01 12.96
CA LYS A 90 -17.96 2.99 12.83
C LYS A 90 -18.31 2.38 14.18
N ILE A 91 -17.32 2.04 15.00
CA ILE A 91 -17.51 1.51 16.35
C ILE A 91 -18.26 2.53 17.22
N ALA A 92 -17.87 3.81 17.18
CA ALA A 92 -18.59 4.89 17.87
C ALA A 92 -20.06 4.96 17.45
N SER A 93 -20.35 4.87 16.14
CA SER A 93 -21.73 4.88 15.65
C SER A 93 -22.57 3.66 16.06
N TYR A 94 -21.93 2.51 16.32
CA TYR A 94 -22.63 1.32 16.82
C TYR A 94 -22.93 1.44 18.32
N LEU A 95 -21.97 1.95 19.11
CA LEU A 95 -22.18 2.22 20.54
C LEU A 95 -23.31 3.24 20.78
N GLU A 96 -23.34 4.32 20.00
CA GLU A 96 -24.37 5.36 20.09
C GLU A 96 -25.76 4.86 19.68
N ARG A 97 -25.83 3.92 18.73
CA ARG A 97 -27.09 3.24 18.34
C ARG A 97 -27.60 2.30 19.41
N ASP A 98 -26.72 1.56 20.07
CA ASP A 98 -27.07 0.66 21.17
C ASP A 98 -27.59 1.45 22.39
N GLU A 99 -26.98 2.60 22.70
CA GLU A 99 -27.47 3.48 23.78
C GLU A 99 -28.84 4.08 23.46
N THR A 100 -29.05 4.58 22.24
CA THR A 100 -30.33 5.19 21.83
C THR A 100 -31.47 4.19 21.68
N GLU A 101 -31.20 2.94 21.29
CA GLU A 101 -32.21 1.87 21.31
C GLU A 101 -32.53 1.42 22.74
N LYS A 102 -31.54 1.35 23.64
CA LYS A 102 -31.80 1.05 25.06
C LYS A 102 -32.66 2.11 25.70
N THR A 103 -32.40 3.40 25.51
CA THR A 103 -33.19 4.47 26.14
C THR A 103 -34.63 4.50 25.66
N LYS A 104 -34.90 4.15 24.39
CA LYS A 104 -36.26 4.05 23.84
C LYS A 104 -37.08 2.85 24.34
N MET A 105 -36.44 1.82 24.91
CA MET A 105 -37.11 0.64 25.46
C MET A 105 -37.60 0.85 26.92
N TRP A 106 -37.14 1.91 27.59
CA TRP A 106 -37.52 2.24 28.98
C TRP A 106 -38.47 3.45 29.08
N GLU A 107 -38.82 4.07 27.96
CA GLU A 107 -39.93 5.05 27.82
C GLU A 107 -41.15 4.38 27.15
#